data_AF-A0A1F8SSI3-F1
#
_entry.id   AF-A0A1F8SSI3-F1
#
_cell.length_a   1.000
_cell.length_b   1.000
_cell.length_c   1.000
_cell.angle_alpha   90.00
_cell.angle_beta   90.00
_cell.angle_gamma   90.00
#
_symmetry.space_group_name_H-M   'P 1'
#
loop_
_entity.id
_entity.type
_entity.pdbx_description
1 polymer ?
#
loop_
_entity_poly.entity_id
_entity_poly.type
_entity_poly.pdbx_seq_one_letter_code
_entity_poly.pdbx_strand_id
1 'polypeptide(L)' 'MTNVAGSNTDNDRLALLLISRLERLSADSYWAHQASGLRGSLLHSLERRTNNAHLSSMITRGFEILEKAAKEKTR' A
#
# COMPACT_ATOMS: atom_id res chain seq x y z
N MET A 1 -16.80 -13.13 20.58
CA MET A 1 -16.07 -13.97 19.60
C MET A 1 -15.75 -13.11 18.39
N THR A 2 -14.66 -12.35 18.42
CA THR A 2 -14.24 -11.50 17.31
C THR A 2 -13.39 -12.31 16.36
N ASN A 3 -13.84 -12.39 15.10
CA ASN A 3 -13.17 -13.10 14.02
C ASN A 3 -11.91 -12.32 13.59
N VAL A 4 -10.79 -12.53 14.28
CA VAL A 4 -9.50 -11.88 13.98
C VAL A 4 -8.80 -12.51 12.76
N ALA A 5 -9.21 -13.71 12.34
CA ALA A 5 -8.60 -14.41 11.21
C ALA A 5 -8.94 -13.78 9.84
N GLY A 6 -10.13 -13.18 9.70
CA GLY A 6 -10.57 -12.53 8.46
C GLY A 6 -9.79 -11.24 8.14
N SER A 7 -9.53 -10.40 9.14
CA SER A 7 -8.93 -9.07 8.94
C SER A 7 -7.47 -9.08 8.53
N ASN A 8 -6.69 -10.11 8.90
CA ASN A 8 -5.32 -10.27 8.40
C ASN A 8 -5.32 -10.59 6.90
N THR A 9 -6.22 -11.46 6.45
CA THR A 9 -6.26 -11.91 5.05
C THR A 9 -6.67 -10.78 4.10
N ASP A 10 -7.59 -9.92 4.53
CA ASP A 10 -8.06 -8.80 3.70
C ASP A 10 -6.99 -7.71 3.58
N ASN A 11 -6.30 -7.37 4.67
CA ASN A 11 -5.20 -6.42 4.63
C ASN A 11 -4.02 -6.96 3.82
N ASP A 12 -3.73 -8.26 3.87
CA ASP A 12 -2.71 -8.87 3.03
C ASP A 12 -3.05 -8.73 1.54
N ARG A 13 -4.32 -8.95 1.16
CA ARG A 13 -4.80 -8.76 -0.21
C ARG A 13 -4.71 -7.30 -0.66
N LEU A 14 -5.12 -6.37 0.21
CA LEU A 14 -5.03 -4.94 -0.08
C LEU A 14 -3.57 -4.48 -0.25
N ALA A 15 -2.66 -4.97 0.59
CA ALA A 15 -1.23 -4.69 0.48
C ALA A 15 -0.65 -5.20 -0.85
N LEU A 16 -0.97 -6.43 -1.25
CA LEU A 16 -0.54 -6.99 -2.54
C LEU A 16 -1.10 -6.20 -3.74
N LEU A 17 -2.36 -5.79 -3.66
CA LEU A 17 -2.98 -4.92 -4.65
C LEU A 17 -2.25 -3.57 -4.75
N LEU A 18 -1.97 -2.94 -3.60
CA LEU A 18 -1.25 -1.66 -3.55
C LEU A 18 0.16 -1.79 -4.11
N ILE A 19 0.90 -2.85 -3.76
CA ILE A 19 2.25 -3.11 -4.31
C ILE A 19 2.21 -3.10 -5.85
N SER A 20 1.23 -3.79 -6.43
CA SER A 20 1.05 -3.90 -7.89
C SER A 20 0.64 -2.57 -8.54
N ARG A 21 -0.15 -1.73 -7.85
CA ARG A 21 -0.62 -0.44 -8.37
C ARG A 21 0.45 0.64 -8.25
N LEU A 22 1.15 0.68 -7.12
CA LEU A 22 2.25 1.61 -6.86
C LEU A 22 3.42 1.35 -7.82
N GLU A 23 3.67 0.11 -8.24
CA GLU A 23 4.68 -0.23 -9.26
C GLU A 23 4.41 0.44 -10.61
N ARG A 24 3.14 0.69 -10.92
CA ARG A 24 2.69 1.23 -12.22
C ARG A 24 2.65 2.75 -12.25
N LEU A 25 3.05 3.43 -11.18
CA LEU A 25 3.22 4.88 -11.19
C LEU A 25 4.35 5.26 -12.15
N SER A 26 4.13 6.31 -12.94
CA SER A 26 5.16 6.79 -13.88
C SER A 26 6.39 7.20 -13.10
N ALA A 27 7.59 6.93 -13.62
CA ALA A 27 8.84 7.43 -13.05
C ALA A 27 8.85 8.97 -12.97
N ASP A 28 8.12 9.64 -13.86
CA ASP A 28 7.99 11.10 -13.89
C ASP A 28 6.95 11.65 -12.88
N SER A 29 6.18 10.78 -12.21
CA SER A 29 5.24 11.27 -11.18
C SER A 29 6.02 11.72 -9.96
N TYR A 30 5.65 12.88 -9.43
CA TYR A 30 6.18 13.37 -8.16
C TYR A 30 6.08 12.33 -7.02
N TRP A 31 5.06 11.46 -7.08
CA TRP A 31 4.79 10.45 -6.05
C TRP A 31 5.58 9.14 -6.22
N ALA A 32 6.33 8.96 -7.32
CA ALA A 32 7.02 7.71 -7.63
C ALA A 32 8.04 7.30 -6.56
N HIS A 33 8.79 8.26 -6.01
CA HIS A 33 9.77 7.99 -4.96
C HIS A 33 9.09 7.48 -3.67
N GLN A 34 8.01 8.16 -3.24
CA GLN A 34 7.25 7.77 -2.06
C GLN A 34 6.60 6.39 -2.25
N ALA A 35 6.10 6.11 -3.45
CA ALA A 35 5.54 4.81 -3.81
C ALA A 35 6.58 3.69 -3.71
N SER A 36 7.79 3.89 -4.21
CA SER A 36 8.87 2.89 -4.15
C SER A 36 9.19 2.50 -2.71
N GLY A 37 9.34 3.49 -1.81
CA GLY A 37 9.60 3.22 -0.40
C GLY A 37 8.47 2.43 0.27
N LEU A 38 7.21 2.85 0.04
CA LEU A 38 6.06 2.19 0.63
C LEU A 38 5.87 0.75 0.13
N ARG A 39 6.15 0.47 -1.16
CA ARG A 39 6.11 -0.89 -1.71
C ARG A 39 7.05 -1.84 -0.96
N GLY A 40 8.28 -1.39 -0.70
CA GLY A 40 9.26 -2.16 0.06
C GLY A 40 8.77 -2.45 1.48
N SER A 41 8.23 -1.43 2.16
CA SER A 41 7.69 -1.61 3.52
C SER A 41 6.48 -2.56 3.54
N LEU A 42 5.57 -2.47 2.57
CA LEU A 42 4.42 -3.38 2.45
C LEU A 42 4.88 -4.82 2.24
N LEU A 43 5.82 -5.06 1.32
CA LEU A 43 6.36 -6.39 1.07
C LEU A 43 7.02 -6.97 2.32
N HIS A 44 7.85 -6.16 2.98
CA HIS A 44 8.52 -6.56 4.22
C HIS A 44 7.55 -6.92 5.34
N SER A 45 6.46 -6.15 5.47
CA SER A 45 5.42 -6.42 6.46
C SER A 45 4.65 -7.71 6.20
N LEU A 46 4.39 -8.03 4.93
CA LEU A 46 3.76 -9.29 4.54
C LEU A 46 4.66 -10.49 4.84
N GLU A 47 5.95 -10.39 4.52
CA GLU A 47 6.95 -11.43 4.80
C GLU A 47 7.12 -11.68 6.29
N ARG A 48 7.22 -10.61 7.09
CA ARG A 48 7.43 -10.71 8.54
C ARG A 48 6.16 -10.94 9.34
N ARG A 49 4.98 -10.99 8.70
CA ARG A 49 3.67 -11.05 9.39
C ARG A 49 3.56 -10.00 10.49
N THR A 50 3.96 -8.76 10.17
CA THR A 50 3.97 -7.66 11.15
C THR A 50 2.58 -7.35 11.68
N ASN A 51 2.49 -6.64 12.80
CA ASN A 51 1.24 -6.24 13.42
C ASN A 51 0.25 -5.60 12.41
N ASN A 52 -0.99 -6.08 12.41
CA ASN A 52 -2.07 -5.66 11.52
C ASN A 52 -2.33 -4.13 11.57
N ALA A 53 -2.20 -3.47 12.72
CA ALA A 53 -2.38 -2.02 12.83
C ALA A 53 -1.33 -1.24 12.01
N HIS A 54 -0.09 -1.72 11.99
CA HIS A 54 0.98 -1.12 11.20
C HIS A 54 0.76 -1.36 9.70
N LEU A 55 0.35 -2.57 9.32
CA LEU A 55 -0.01 -2.88 7.94
C LEU A 55 -1.20 -2.00 7.47
N SER A 56 -2.20 -1.81 8.32
CA SER A 56 -3.36 -0.98 8.03
C SER A 56 -2.98 0.48 7.75
N SER A 57 -2.06 1.07 8.54
CA SER A 57 -1.65 2.46 8.32
C SER A 57 -0.88 2.64 7.00
N MET A 58 -0.05 1.65 6.63
CA MET A 58 0.62 1.64 5.33
C MET A 58 -0.35 1.47 4.16
N ILE A 59 -1.40 0.65 4.32
CA ILE A 59 -2.46 0.50 3.32
C ILE A 59 -3.16 1.84 3.09
N THR A 60 -3.57 2.54 4.16
CA THR A 60 -4.16 3.88 4.06
C THR A 60 -3.23 4.83 3.31
N ARG A 61 -1.94 4.85 3.67
CA ARG A 61 -0.95 5.69 2.99
C ARG A 61 -0.79 5.35 1.50
N GLY A 62 -0.89 4.07 1.14
CA GLY A 62 -0.80 3.61 -0.25
C GLY A 62 -1.95 4.14 -1.10
N PHE A 63 -3.17 4.13 -0.56
CA PHE A 63 -4.32 4.71 -1.24
C PHE A 63 -4.19 6.24 -1.39
N GLU A 64 -3.70 6.96 -0.37
CA GLU A 64 -3.43 8.40 -0.49
C GLU A 64 -2.43 8.72 -1.61
N ILE A 65 -1.37 7.93 -1.74
CA ILE A 65 -0.36 8.12 -2.81
C ILE A 65 -1.01 7.92 -4.18
N LEU A 66 -1.80 6.86 -4.36
CA LEU A 66 -2.49 6.60 -5.62
C LEU A 66 -3.49 7.70 -5.97
N GLU A 67 -4.24 8.19 -4.99
CA GLU A 67 -5.19 9.29 -5.18
C GLU A 67 -4.47 10.57 -5.62
N LYS A 68 -3.38 10.94 -4.94
CA LYS A 68 -2.62 12.15 -5.28
C LYS A 68 -1.94 12.04 -6.65
N ALA A 69 -1.40 10.88 -7.00
CA ALA A 69 -0.81 10.64 -8.31
C ALA A 69 -1.86 10.64 -9.44
N ALA A 70 -3.08 10.15 -9.17
CA ALA A 70 -4.17 10.25 -10.13
C ALA A 70 -4.58 11.71 -10.36
N LYS A 71 -4.65 12.53 -9.29
CA LYS A 71 -4.96 13.96 -9.38
C LYS A 71 -3.87 14.78 -10.09
N GLU A 72 -2.61 14.36 -10.00
CA GLU A 72 -1.48 14.98 -10.73
C GLU A 72 -1.68 14.87 -12.24
N LYS A 73 -2.07 13.70 -12.75
CA LYS A 73 -2.21 13.44 -14.19
C LYS A 73 -3.45 14.08 -14.84
N THR A 74 -4.43 14.51 -14.06
CA THR A 74 -5.68 15.12 -14.56
C THR A 74 -5.57 16.64 -14.67
N ARG A 75 -4.48 17.25 -14.18
CA ARG A 75 -4.18 18.68 -14.36
C ARG A 75 -3.38 18.92 -15.62
#